data_AF-A0A7C7ZT17-F1
#
_entry.id   AF-A0A7C7ZT17-F1
#
_cell.length_a   1.000
_cell.length_b   1.000
_cell.length_c   1.000
_cell.angle_alpha   90.00
_cell.angle_beta   90.00
_cell.angle_gamma   90.00
#
_symmetry.space_group_name_H-M   'P 1'
#
loop_
_entity.id
_entity.type
_entity.pdbx_description
1 polymer ?
#
loop_
_entity_poly.entity_id
_entity_poly.type
_entity_poly.pdbx_seq_one_letter_code
_entity_poly.pdbx_strand_id
1 'polypeptide(L)'
;MWSDHRRLEERSITLHREVAKRLRARPELISMVRENLDRWIDENGEIPVLMEWQKILDSPVDNIIDVMVSPDEKGRHLRQSSPFCGILTSRERWKIYESFEAGTYYQGRGEHR
;
A
#
# COMPACT_ATOMS: atom_id res chain seq x y z
N MET A 1 -11.85 -0.20 22.84
CA MET A 1 -12.27 0.23 21.49
C MET A 1 -11.46 -0.56 20.46
N TRP A 2 -12.00 -1.66 19.94
CA TRP A 2 -11.36 -2.49 18.90
C TRP A 2 -11.75 -2.06 17.47
N SER A 3 -12.65 -1.08 17.35
CA SER A 3 -13.32 -0.69 16.11
C SER A 3 -12.44 0.13 15.16
N ASP A 4 -11.48 0.89 15.67
CA ASP A 4 -10.58 1.72 14.85
C ASP A 4 -9.49 0.90 14.15
N HIS A 5 -8.83 -0.01 14.88
CA HIS A 5 -7.77 -0.84 14.29
C HIS A 5 -8.32 -1.70 13.15
N ARG A 6 -9.48 -2.35 13.36
CA ARG A 6 -10.12 -3.18 12.33
C ARG A 6 -10.50 -2.38 11.09
N ARG A 7 -11.04 -1.16 11.24
CA ARG A 7 -11.35 -0.28 10.11
C ARG A 7 -10.09 0.18 9.36
N LEU A 8 -9.02 0.51 10.08
CA LEU A 8 -7.75 0.89 9.46
C LEU A 8 -7.13 -0.29 8.68
N GLU A 9 -7.24 -1.50 9.21
CA GLU A 9 -6.84 -2.72 8.51
C GLU A 9 -7.68 -2.99 7.25
N GLU A 10 -9.00 -2.87 7.34
CA GLU A 10 -9.91 -3.04 6.20
C GLU A 10 -9.68 -1.98 5.10
N ARG A 11 -9.38 -0.74 5.50
CA ARG A 11 -8.94 0.32 4.58
C ARG A 11 -7.61 -0.05 3.91
N SER A 12 -6.63 -0.48 4.69
CA SER A 12 -5.30 -0.86 4.20
C SER A 12 -5.36 -2.01 3.21
N ILE A 13 -6.08 -3.09 3.52
CA ILE A 13 -6.19 -4.25 2.62
C ILE A 13 -6.92 -3.88 1.32
N THR A 14 -7.93 -3.00 1.39
CA THR A 14 -8.64 -2.54 0.19
C THR A 14 -7.76 -1.70 -0.71
N LEU A 15 -6.95 -0.80 -0.13
CA LEU A 15 -5.94 -0.04 -0.87
C LEU A 15 -4.94 -0.97 -1.58
N HIS A 16 -4.42 -1.96 -0.86
CA HIS A 16 -3.46 -2.92 -1.43
C HIS A 16 -4.10 -3.81 -2.51
N ARG A 17 -5.39 -4.14 -2.41
CA ARG A 17 -6.12 -4.83 -3.49
C ARG A 17 -6.22 -4.01 -4.78
N GLU A 18 -6.42 -2.69 -4.67
CA GLU A 18 -6.41 -1.82 -5.85
C GLU A 18 -5.01 -1.67 -6.46
N VAL A 19 -3.97 -1.56 -5.62
CA VAL A 19 -2.58 -1.63 -6.07
C VAL A 19 -2.30 -2.96 -6.80
N ALA A 20 -2.78 -4.08 -6.26
CA ALA A 20 -2.61 -5.40 -6.88
C ALA A 20 -3.24 -5.47 -8.27
N LYS A 21 -4.47 -4.96 -8.44
CA LYS A 21 -5.13 -4.89 -9.75
C LYS A 21 -4.30 -4.08 -10.74
N ARG A 22 -3.75 -2.94 -10.28
CA ARG A 22 -2.89 -2.09 -11.11
C ARG A 22 -1.61 -2.79 -11.52
N LEU A 23 -0.95 -3.50 -10.60
CA LEU A 23 0.28 -4.24 -10.86
C LEU A 23 0.06 -5.42 -11.82
N ARG A 24 -1.06 -6.14 -11.72
CA ARG A 24 -1.40 -7.19 -12.71
C ARG A 24 -1.56 -6.63 -14.11
N ALA A 25 -2.23 -5.48 -14.23
CA ALA A 25 -2.45 -4.83 -15.52
C ALA A 25 -1.19 -4.16 -16.07
N ARG A 26 -0.30 -3.70 -15.18
CA ARG A 26 0.92 -2.95 -15.51
C ARG A 26 2.09 -3.40 -14.64
N PRO A 27 2.71 -4.56 -14.96
CA PRO A 27 3.85 -5.09 -14.21
C PRO A 27 5.05 -4.15 -14.17
N GLU A 28 5.19 -3.24 -15.15
CA GLU A 28 6.28 -2.27 -15.22
C GLU A 28 6.33 -1.30 -14.03
N LEU A 29 5.21 -1.14 -13.31
CA LEU A 29 5.15 -0.31 -12.10
C LEU A 29 6.00 -0.86 -10.96
N ILE A 30 6.45 -2.12 -11.05
CA ILE A 30 7.34 -2.71 -10.04
C ILE A 30 8.68 -1.98 -9.95
N SER A 31 9.15 -1.38 -11.05
CA SER A 31 10.38 -0.58 -11.05
C SER A 31 10.25 0.62 -10.11
N MET A 32 9.11 1.31 -10.12
CA MET A 32 8.83 2.42 -9.20
C MET A 32 8.80 1.96 -7.74
N VAL A 33 8.28 0.75 -7.47
CA VAL A 33 8.27 0.18 -6.12
C VAL A 33 9.69 -0.10 -5.63
N ARG A 34 10.56 -0.62 -6.51
CA ARG A 34 11.98 -0.85 -6.20
C ARG A 34 12.70 0.47 -5.93
N GLU A 35 12.49 1.49 -6.76
CA GLU A 35 13.07 2.83 -6.55
C GLU A 35 12.64 3.47 -5.21
N ASN A 36 11.39 3.27 -4.80
CA ASN A 36 10.91 3.72 -3.49
C ASN A 36 11.58 2.95 -2.36
N LEU A 37 11.72 1.63 -2.50
CA LEU A 37 12.36 0.79 -1.50
C LEU A 37 13.84 1.14 -1.32
N ASP A 38 14.58 1.28 -2.42
CA ASP A 38 16.00 1.63 -2.41
C ASP A 38 16.20 2.99 -1.74
N ARG A 39 15.37 3.99 -2.08
CA ARG A 39 15.39 5.30 -1.41
C ARG A 39 15.17 5.19 0.10
N TRP A 40 14.23 4.35 0.54
CA TRP A 40 13.97 4.17 1.97
C TRP A 40 15.10 3.44 2.69
N ILE A 41 15.77 2.50 2.02
CA ILE A 41 16.97 1.84 2.54
C ILE A 41 18.11 2.84 2.66
N ASP A 42 18.30 3.71 1.68
CA ASP A 42 19.32 4.77 1.72
C ASP A 42 19.05 5.77 2.86
N GLU A 43 17.79 6.13 3.09
CA GLU A 43 17.39 7.11 4.11
C GLU A 43 17.39 6.52 5.53
N ASN A 44 16.93 5.28 5.71
CA ASN A 44 16.66 4.68 7.02
C ASN A 44 17.63 3.54 7.38
N GLY A 45 18.47 3.11 6.45
CA GLY A 45 19.32 1.93 6.55
C GLY A 45 18.58 0.61 6.26
N GLU A 46 19.35 -0.48 6.31
CA GLU A 46 18.87 -1.85 6.08
C GLU A 46 18.07 -2.39 7.27
N ILE A 47 16.87 -1.85 7.50
CA ILE A 47 16.00 -2.36 8.55
C ILE A 47 15.29 -3.65 8.11
N PRO A 48 14.96 -4.59 9.03
CA PRO A 48 14.48 -5.92 8.69
C PRO A 48 13.28 -5.96 7.74
N VAL A 49 12.31 -5.05 7.92
CA VAL A 49 11.09 -5.01 7.09
C VAL A 49 11.37 -4.55 5.66
N LEU A 50 12.34 -3.65 5.44
CA LEU A 50 12.73 -3.21 4.09
C LEU A 50 13.52 -4.30 3.37
N MET A 51 14.41 -4.98 4.08
CA MET A 51 15.13 -6.14 3.55
C MET A 51 14.20 -7.30 3.22
N GLU A 52 13.14 -7.48 4.00
CA GLU A 52 12.10 -8.48 3.69
C GLU A 52 11.32 -8.10 2.43
N TRP A 53 10.94 -6.83 2.28
CA TRP A 53 10.34 -6.34 1.03
C TRP A 53 11.28 -6.51 -0.16
N GLN A 54 12.57 -6.26 -0.01
CA GLN A 54 13.55 -6.43 -1.09
C GLN A 54 13.54 -7.87 -1.61
N LYS A 55 13.60 -8.86 -0.70
CA LYS A 55 13.52 -10.29 -1.04
C LYS A 55 12.19 -10.66 -1.69
N ILE A 56 11.07 -10.08 -1.25
CA ILE A 56 9.75 -10.32 -1.85
C ILE A 56 9.72 -9.77 -3.27
N LEU A 57 10.26 -8.56 -3.51
CA LEU A 57 10.24 -7.92 -4.81
C LEU A 57 11.05 -8.68 -5.87
N ASP A 58 12.00 -9.53 -5.47
CA ASP A 58 12.74 -10.44 -6.36
C ASP A 58 11.92 -11.67 -6.82
N SER A 59 10.70 -11.82 -6.33
CA SER A 59 9.75 -12.83 -6.81
C SER A 59 8.93 -12.35 -8.01
N PRO A 60 8.26 -13.24 -8.76
CA PRO A 60 7.27 -12.86 -9.76
C PRO A 60 6.16 -11.97 -9.19
N VAL A 61 5.60 -11.07 -10.02
CA VAL A 61 4.58 -10.09 -9.62
C VAL A 61 3.36 -10.73 -8.95
N ASP A 62 2.93 -11.92 -9.39
CA ASP A 62 1.82 -12.63 -8.76
C ASP A 62 2.12 -13.00 -7.30
N ASN A 63 3.34 -13.48 -7.00
CA ASN A 63 3.75 -13.79 -5.63
C ASN A 63 3.82 -12.53 -4.77
N ILE A 64 4.32 -11.43 -5.33
CA ILE A 64 4.39 -10.13 -4.65
C ILE A 64 2.97 -9.68 -4.26
N ILE A 65 2.02 -9.82 -5.19
CA ILE A 65 0.62 -9.48 -4.96
C ILE A 65 0.02 -10.35 -3.86
N ASP A 66 0.24 -11.65 -3.89
CA ASP A 66 -0.30 -12.58 -2.88
C ASP A 66 0.19 -12.23 -1.48
N VAL A 67 1.47 -11.91 -1.33
CA VAL A 67 2.03 -11.44 -0.05
C VAL A 67 1.41 -10.12 0.38
N MET A 68 1.27 -9.17 -0.56
CA MET A 68 0.74 -7.83 -0.28
C MET A 68 -0.73 -7.86 0.19
N VAL A 69 -1.54 -8.76 -0.35
CA VAL A 69 -2.97 -8.89 -0.01
C VAL A 69 -3.27 -9.97 1.04
N SER A 70 -2.25 -10.69 1.53
CA SER A 70 -2.42 -11.74 2.55
C SER A 70 -3.02 -11.17 3.84
N PRO A 71 -4.11 -11.76 4.37
CA PRO A 71 -4.73 -11.31 5.61
C PRO A 71 -3.94 -11.74 6.87
N ASP A 72 -2.91 -12.57 6.71
CA ASP A 72 -2.15 -13.14 7.81
C ASP A 72 -1.33 -12.08 8.56
N GLU A 73 -0.89 -12.41 9.77
CA GLU A 73 -0.13 -11.50 10.64
C GLU A 73 1.12 -10.97 9.95
N LYS A 74 1.80 -11.82 9.17
CA LYS A 74 2.94 -11.44 8.34
C LYS A 74 2.57 -10.39 7.29
N GLY A 75 1.49 -10.60 6.55
CA GLY A 75 1.00 -9.64 5.55
C GLY A 75 0.59 -8.31 6.19
N ARG A 76 -0.04 -8.36 7.38
CA ARG A 76 -0.37 -7.17 8.17
C ARG A 76 0.88 -6.39 8.57
N HIS A 77 1.91 -7.08 9.07
CA HIS A 77 3.17 -6.45 9.44
C HIS A 77 3.83 -5.75 8.24
N LEU A 78 3.96 -6.47 7.11
CA LEU A 78 4.56 -5.94 5.89
C LEU A 78 3.83 -4.71 5.33
N ARG A 79 2.48 -4.70 5.39
CA ARG A 79 1.67 -3.55 4.94
C ARG A 79 1.93 -2.27 5.72
N GLN A 80 2.48 -2.32 6.93
CA GLN A 80 2.81 -1.12 7.71
C GLN A 80 3.98 -0.34 7.08
N SER A 81 4.84 -1.00 6.31
CA SER A 81 6.00 -0.42 5.63
C SER A 81 6.00 -0.74 4.14
N SER A 82 4.84 -0.59 3.51
CA SER A 82 4.59 -0.96 2.11
C SER A 82 5.22 0.03 1.11
N PRO A 83 6.19 -0.37 0.26
CA PRO A 83 6.86 0.51 -0.71
C PRO A 83 6.02 0.86 -1.95
N PHE A 84 4.72 0.54 -1.94
CA PHE A 84 3.81 0.68 -3.07
C PHE A 84 3.14 2.06 -3.16
N CYS A 85 3.69 3.07 -2.49
CA CYS A 85 3.25 4.45 -2.60
C CYS A 85 3.48 4.99 -4.03
N GLY A 86 2.66 5.93 -4.47
CA GLY A 86 2.76 6.53 -5.81
C GLY A 86 2.09 5.73 -6.94
N ILE A 87 1.79 4.44 -6.77
CA ILE A 87 1.05 3.63 -7.77
C ILE A 87 -0.39 4.13 -7.95
N LEU A 88 -1.04 4.47 -6.83
CA LEU A 88 -2.34 5.12 -6.81
C LEU A 88 -2.14 6.63 -6.63
N THR A 89 -2.85 7.40 -7.44
CA THR A 89 -2.93 8.85 -7.26
C THR A 89 -3.61 9.21 -5.94
N SER A 90 -3.36 10.41 -5.43
CA SER A 90 -4.04 10.91 -4.22
C SER A 90 -5.57 10.81 -4.35
N ARG A 91 -6.12 11.09 -5.55
CA ARG A 91 -7.56 10.99 -5.82
C ARG A 91 -8.09 9.56 -5.73
N GLU A 92 -7.36 8.57 -6.25
CA GLU A 92 -7.73 7.15 -6.15
C GLU A 92 -7.70 6.67 -4.70
N ARG A 93 -6.67 7.06 -3.94
CA ARG A 93 -6.59 6.75 -2.51
C ARG A 93 -7.76 7.35 -1.73
N TRP A 94 -8.12 8.60 -2.01
CA TRP A 94 -9.24 9.28 -1.37
C TRP A 94 -10.58 8.58 -1.62
N LYS A 95 -10.86 8.14 -2.86
CA LYS A 95 -12.08 7.36 -3.15
C LYS A 95 -12.17 6.09 -2.32
N ILE A 96 -11.04 5.43 -2.09
CA ILE A 96 -10.99 4.25 -1.22
C ILE A 96 -11.30 4.67 0.22
N TYR A 97 -10.70 5.74 0.74
CA TYR A 97 -10.95 6.19 2.11
C TYR A 97 -12.40 6.60 2.36
N GLU A 98 -13.02 7.34 1.43
CA GLU A 98 -14.43 7.78 1.53
C GLU A 98 -15.38 6.59 1.74
N SER A 99 -15.12 5.46 1.09
CA SER A 99 -15.94 4.24 1.24
C SER A 99 -15.91 3.62 2.64
N PHE A 100 -14.95 3.99 3.49
CA PHE A 100 -14.83 3.56 4.89
C PHE A 100 -15.09 4.69 5.90
N GLU A 101 -15.34 5.93 5.45
CA GLU A 101 -15.57 7.11 6.28
C GLU A 101 -17.06 7.46 6.44
N ALA A 102 -17.98 6.66 5.87
CA ALA A 102 -19.42 6.88 5.95
C ALA A 102 -19.90 6.89 7.42
N GLY A 103 -19.88 8.10 7.98
CA GLY A 103 -20.07 8.41 9.39
C GLY A 103 -19.59 9.82 9.76
N THR A 104 -18.58 10.37 9.08
CA THR A 104 -18.11 11.75 9.37
C THR A 104 -17.71 12.49 8.10
N TYR A 105 -18.60 13.41 7.70
CA TYR A 105 -18.35 14.70 7.07
C TYR A 105 -16.93 15.04 6.58
N TYR A 106 -16.80 15.42 5.30
CA TYR A 106 -15.96 16.56 4.90
C TYR A 106 -16.69 17.41 3.85
N GLN A 107 -17.19 18.55 4.33
CA GLN A 107 -17.53 19.72 3.54
C GLN A 107 -16.30 20.63 3.57
N GLY A 108 -15.55 20.75 2.46
CA GLY A 108 -14.67 21.90 2.23
C GLY A 108 -13.22 21.64 1.79
N ARG A 109 -12.92 22.23 0.62
CA ARG A 109 -11.64 22.72 0.08
C ARG A 109 -10.59 21.69 -0.39
N GLY A 110 -9.94 21.88 -1.53
CA GLY A 110 -9.89 23.04 -2.41
C GLY A 110 -9.36 22.69 -3.80
N GLU A 111 -9.80 23.49 -4.76
CA GLU A 111 -9.39 23.54 -6.15
C GLU A 111 -7.87 23.51 -6.30
N HIS A 112 -7.36 22.59 -7.12
CA HIS A 112 -6.07 22.76 -7.77
C HIS A 112 -6.33 23.35 -9.16
N ARG A 113 -6.08 24.66 -9.27
CA ARG A 113 -5.88 25.35 -10.54
C ARG A 113 -4.41 25.25 -10.92
#